data_AF-A0A934SE20-F1
#
_entry.id   AF-A0A934SE20-F1
#
_cell.length_a   1.000
_cell.length_b   1.000
_cell.length_c   1.000
_cell.angle_alpha   90.00
_cell.angle_beta   90.00
_cell.angle_gamma   90.00
#
_symmetry.space_group_name_H-M   'P 1'
#
loop_
_entity.id
_entity.type
_entity.pdbx_description
1 polymer ?
#
loop_
_entity_poly.entity_id
_entity_poly.type
_entity_poly.pdbx_seq_one_letter_code
_entity_poly.pdbx_strand_id
1 'polypeptide(L)'
;MKWHHVQENWTAFYEAILEKWPEADESELDEVDGDQRAFIAYLADATGQETSEIREELREWLAGEIPSDVIMDPTHDNHSISLSAKYVNEGEDVYDDDARFGDDDANED
;
A
#
# COMPACT_ATOMS: atom_id res chain seq x y z
N MET A 1 -1.04 3.29 5.61
CA MET A 1 -1.47 4.12 4.47
C MET A 1 -2.31 5.32 4.95
N LYS A 2 -2.31 6.46 4.27
CA LYS A 2 -3.18 7.62 4.62
C LYS A 2 -4.37 7.70 3.65
N TRP A 3 -5.56 8.08 4.14
CA TRP A 3 -6.77 8.24 3.31
C TRP A 3 -6.57 9.14 2.10
N HIS A 4 -5.77 10.21 2.24
CA HIS A 4 -5.49 11.12 1.13
C HIS A 4 -4.97 10.40 -0.12
N HIS A 5 -4.14 9.37 0.07
CA HIS A 5 -3.61 8.58 -1.04
C HIS A 5 -4.66 7.70 -1.72
N VAL A 6 -5.61 7.18 -0.93
CA VAL A 6 -6.78 6.46 -1.43
C VAL A 6 -7.67 7.40 -2.24
N GLN A 7 -7.92 8.61 -1.74
CA GLN A 7 -8.71 9.61 -2.43
C GLN A 7 -8.07 10.07 -3.76
N GLU A 8 -6.77 10.35 -3.77
CA GLU A 8 -6.06 10.77 -4.99
C GLU A 8 -6.03 9.69 -6.08
N ASN A 9 -6.21 8.42 -5.71
CA ASN A 9 -6.12 7.27 -6.61
C ASN A 9 -7.35 6.37 -6.48
N TRP A 10 -8.52 6.97 -6.24
CA TRP A 10 -9.75 6.28 -5.83
C TRP A 10 -10.11 5.09 -6.72
N THR A 11 -10.07 5.29 -8.04
CA THR A 11 -10.35 4.26 -9.05
C THR A 11 -9.36 3.09 -9.01
N ALA A 12 -8.09 3.32 -8.66
CA ALA A 12 -7.10 2.26 -8.53
C ALA A 12 -7.35 1.35 -7.31
N PHE A 13 -8.17 1.80 -6.36
CA PHE A 13 -8.56 1.01 -5.20
C PHE A 13 -9.87 0.24 -5.38
N TYR A 14 -10.55 0.33 -6.54
CA TYR A 14 -11.84 -0.33 -6.74
C TYR A 14 -11.74 -1.84 -6.56
N GLU A 15 -10.79 -2.49 -7.24
CA GLU A 15 -10.60 -3.94 -7.12
C GLU A 15 -10.25 -4.35 -5.68
N ALA A 16 -9.39 -3.60 -5.00
CA ALA A 16 -9.03 -3.86 -3.60
C ALA A 16 -10.20 -3.64 -2.62
N ILE A 17 -11.05 -2.65 -2.90
CA ILE A 17 -12.26 -2.38 -2.11
C ILE A 17 -13.27 -3.50 -2.31
N LEU A 18 -13.53 -3.92 -3.56
CA LEU A 18 -14.47 -5.00 -3.89
C LEU A 18 -13.99 -6.36 -3.38
N GLU A 19 -12.68 -6.59 -3.31
CA GLU A 19 -12.12 -7.81 -2.70
C GLU A 19 -12.35 -7.84 -1.18
N LYS A 20 -12.21 -6.69 -0.51
CA LYS A 20 -12.39 -6.59 0.95
C LYS A 20 -13.87 -6.53 1.35
N TRP A 21 -14.70 -5.86 0.56
CA TRP A 21 -16.14 -5.70 0.75
C TRP A 21 -16.88 -6.12 -0.53
N PRO A 22 -17.14 -7.43 -0.73
CA PRO A 22 -17.80 -7.92 -1.94
C PRO A 22 -19.27 -7.51 -2.05
N GLU A 23 -19.87 -6.99 -0.97
CA GLU A 23 -21.18 -6.33 -0.98
C GLU A 23 -21.16 -4.93 -1.61
N ALA A 24 -19.98 -4.34 -1.81
CA ALA A 24 -19.85 -3.06 -2.49
C ALA A 24 -20.03 -3.22 -4.02
N ASP A 25 -20.38 -2.12 -4.68
CA ASP A 25 -20.68 -2.01 -6.10
C ASP A 25 -19.88 -0.86 -6.71
N GLU A 26 -19.23 -1.11 -7.83
CA GLU A 26 -18.36 -0.15 -8.51
C GLU A 26 -19.08 1.16 -8.86
N SER A 27 -20.37 1.07 -9.22
CA SER A 27 -21.18 2.24 -9.60
C SER A 27 -21.34 3.22 -8.43
N GLU A 28 -21.55 2.68 -7.23
CA GLU A 28 -21.70 3.47 -6.01
C GLU A 28 -20.35 4.02 -5.53
N LEU A 29 -19.26 3.27 -5.73
CA LEU A 29 -17.91 3.76 -5.47
C LEU A 29 -17.59 4.99 -6.34
N ASP A 30 -18.03 5.01 -7.60
CA ASP A 30 -17.88 6.18 -8.47
C ASP A 30 -18.61 7.42 -7.93
N GLU A 31 -19.82 7.24 -7.39
CA GLU A 31 -20.59 8.33 -6.76
C GLU A 31 -19.97 8.84 -5.46
N VAL A 32 -19.25 7.97 -4.74
CA VAL A 32 -18.56 8.32 -3.49
C VAL A 32 -17.37 9.26 -3.74
N ASP A 33 -16.73 9.19 -4.91
CA ASP A 33 -15.60 10.07 -5.33
C ASP A 33 -14.49 10.22 -4.26
N GLY A 34 -14.19 9.14 -3.54
CA GLY A 34 -13.19 9.14 -2.47
C GLY A 34 -13.53 9.98 -1.23
N ASP A 35 -14.79 10.40 -1.06
CA ASP A 35 -15.25 11.02 0.19
C ASP A 35 -15.33 9.95 1.30
N GLN A 36 -14.49 10.10 2.32
CA GLN A 36 -14.39 9.13 3.41
C GLN A 36 -15.71 8.92 4.15
N ARG A 37 -16.48 9.99 4.37
CA ARG A 37 -17.71 9.92 5.17
C ARG A 37 -18.82 9.29 4.34
N ALA A 38 -18.91 9.64 3.05
CA ALA A 38 -19.82 8.99 2.12
C ALA A 38 -19.49 7.51 1.98
N PHE A 39 -18.21 7.15 1.84
CA PHE A 39 -17.77 5.76 1.75
C PHE A 39 -18.15 4.92 2.97
N ILE A 40 -17.93 5.46 4.18
CA ILE A 40 -18.31 4.77 5.43
C ILE A 40 -19.83 4.58 5.52
N ALA A 41 -20.61 5.60 5.15
CA ALA A 41 -22.07 5.54 5.19
C ALA A 41 -22.60 4.53 4.17
N TYR A 42 -22.03 4.54 2.97
CA TYR A 42 -22.31 3.60 1.90
C TYR A 42 -22.01 2.16 2.31
N LEU A 43 -20.81 1.87 2.80
CA LEU A 43 -20.43 0.53 3.25
C LEU A 43 -21.34 0.02 4.37
N ALA A 44 -21.71 0.88 5.31
CA ALA A 44 -22.64 0.51 6.38
C ALA A 44 -24.04 0.12 5.85
N ASP A 45 -24.51 0.78 4.78
CA ASP A 45 -25.77 0.43 4.12
C ASP A 45 -25.65 -0.86 3.31
N ALA A 46 -24.56 -1.00 2.54
CA ALA A 46 -24.30 -2.17 1.68
C ALA A 46 -24.09 -3.46 2.48
N THR A 47 -23.30 -3.42 3.57
CA THR A 47 -23.02 -4.60 4.40
C THR A 47 -24.03 -4.78 5.53
N GLY A 48 -24.82 -3.75 5.83
CA GLY A 48 -25.75 -3.72 6.97
C GLY A 48 -25.06 -3.64 8.34
N GLN A 49 -23.77 -3.30 8.38
CA GLN A 49 -23.00 -3.15 9.62
C GLN A 49 -23.14 -1.75 10.23
N GLU A 50 -22.74 -1.60 11.50
CA GLU A 50 -22.71 -0.26 12.10
C GLU A 50 -21.55 0.58 11.54
N THR A 51 -21.79 1.88 11.37
CA THR A 51 -20.75 2.84 10.93
C THR A 51 -19.48 2.83 11.80
N SER A 52 -19.59 2.44 13.08
CA SER A 52 -18.45 2.29 13.97
C SER A 52 -17.55 1.11 13.57
N GLU A 53 -18.16 -0.03 13.23
CA GLU A 53 -17.46 -1.24 12.79
C GLU A 53 -16.75 -0.99 11.46
N ILE A 54 -17.46 -0.39 10.49
CA ILE A 54 -16.88 0.00 9.20
C ILE A 54 -15.66 0.93 9.38
N ARG A 55 -15.70 1.84 10.36
CA ARG A 55 -14.57 2.74 10.66
C ARG A 55 -13.38 2.05 11.30
N GLU A 56 -13.61 0.93 11.98
CA GLU A 56 -12.55 0.07 12.52
C GLU A 56 -11.93 -0.73 11.39
N GLU A 57 -12.75 -1.40 10.57
CA GLU A 57 -12.30 -2.16 9.41
C GLU A 57 -11.55 -1.29 8.39
N LEU A 58 -12.04 -0.08 8.11
CA LEU A 58 -11.36 0.86 7.24
C LEU A 58 -9.99 1.27 7.80
N ARG A 59 -9.88 1.42 9.13
CA ARG A 59 -8.61 1.72 9.78
C ARG A 59 -7.65 0.54 9.70
N GLU A 60 -8.15 -0.67 9.87
CA GLU A 60 -7.36 -1.90 9.74
C GLU A 60 -6.90 -2.11 8.29
N TRP A 61 -7.76 -1.88 7.31
CA TRP A 61 -7.43 -1.95 5.89
C TRP A 61 -6.36 -0.90 5.52
N LEU A 62 -6.50 0.34 6.00
CA LEU A 62 -5.48 1.38 5.82
C LEU A 62 -4.17 1.09 6.58
N ALA A 63 -4.21 0.28 7.65
CA ALA A 63 -3.05 -0.11 8.44
C ALA A 63 -2.38 -1.39 7.92
N GLY A 64 -3.09 -2.20 7.14
CA GLY A 64 -2.62 -3.44 6.51
C GLY A 64 -1.65 -3.20 5.35
N GLU A 65 -1.15 -4.30 4.80
CA GLU A 65 -0.31 -4.32 3.59
C GLU A 65 -1.15 -3.88 2.39
N ILE A 66 -0.66 -2.89 1.64
CA ILE A 66 -1.27 -2.48 0.36
C ILE A 66 -1.16 -3.66 -0.61
N PRO A 67 -2.25 -4.10 -1.27
CA PRO A 67 -2.15 -5.13 -2.29
C PRO A 67 -1.10 -4.76 -3.35
N SER A 68 -0.16 -5.66 -3.63
CA SER A 68 0.97 -5.43 -4.53
C SER A 68 0.57 -4.93 -5.94
N ASP A 69 -0.68 -5.16 -6.35
CA ASP A 69 -1.24 -4.76 -7.64
C ASP A 69 -1.42 -3.23 -7.76
N VAL A 70 -1.64 -2.52 -6.65
CA VAL A 70 -1.75 -1.05 -6.62
C VAL A 70 -0.36 -0.37 -6.67
N ILE A 71 0.72 -1.13 -6.42
CA ILE A 71 2.10 -0.63 -6.42
C ILE A 71 2.72 -0.62 -7.83
N MET A 72 2.09 -1.25 -8.85
CA MET A 72 2.69 -1.53 -10.16
C MET A 72 1.86 -1.10 -11.40
N ASP A 73 1.05 -0.04 -11.34
CA ASP A 73 0.45 0.53 -12.56
C ASP A 73 1.48 1.42 -13.32
N PRO A 74 1.75 1.20 -14.63
CA PRO A 74 2.73 1.97 -15.40
C PRO A 74 2.31 3.41 -15.73
N THR A 75 1.10 3.85 -15.35
CA THR A 75 0.75 5.29 -15.32
C THR A 75 1.18 5.98 -14.02
N HIS A 76 1.63 5.21 -13.01
CA HIS A 76 2.08 5.64 -11.68
C HIS A 76 3.62 5.74 -11.52
N ASP A 77 4.36 5.89 -12.62
CA ASP A 77 5.82 5.72 -12.69
C ASP A 77 6.72 6.84 -12.10
N ASN A 78 6.32 7.62 -11.08
CA ASN A 78 7.27 8.59 -10.51
C ASN A 78 7.21 8.93 -9.01
N HIS A 79 6.55 8.14 -8.17
CA HIS A 79 6.61 8.36 -6.70
C HIS A 79 6.99 7.13 -5.86
N SER A 80 7.13 5.95 -6.47
CA SER A 80 7.51 4.72 -5.75
C SER A 80 8.99 4.67 -5.33
N ILE A 81 9.85 5.54 -5.87
CA ILE A 81 11.29 5.58 -5.51
C ILE A 81 11.58 6.32 -4.19
N SER A 82 10.65 7.11 -3.64
CA SER A 82 10.94 7.87 -2.40
C SER A 82 10.69 7.12 -1.09
N LEU A 83 9.96 6.00 -1.08
CA LEU A 83 9.68 5.25 0.16
C LEU A 83 10.53 3.98 0.31
N SER A 84 11.02 3.41 -0.78
CA SER A 84 11.95 2.27 -0.77
C SER A 84 13.37 2.62 -0.29
N ALA A 85 13.64 3.90 -0.01
CA ALA A 85 14.91 4.35 0.58
C ALA A 85 14.87 4.38 2.13
N LYS A 86 13.72 4.13 2.77
CA LYS A 86 13.57 4.29 4.23
C LYS A 86 13.57 3.00 5.04
N TYR A 87 13.95 1.88 4.42
CA TYR A 87 14.25 0.64 5.12
C TYR A 87 15.66 0.13 4.79
N VAL A 88 16.64 1.01 4.98
CA VAL A 88 17.98 0.60 5.41
C VAL A 88 18.07 1.02 6.87
N ASN A 89 18.21 0.04 7.78
CA ASN A 89 18.47 0.32 9.18
C ASN A 89 19.76 1.17 9.28
N GLU A 90 19.77 2.18 10.14
CA GLU A 90 21.00 2.89 10.50
C GLU A 90 21.97 1.90 11.17
N GLY A 91 22.93 1.37 10.40
CA GLY A 91 24.00 0.53 10.93
C GLY A 91 24.65 -0.49 9.99
N GLU A 92 24.10 -0.80 8.82
CA GLU A 92 24.81 -1.64 7.84
C GLU A 92 25.65 -0.79 6.89
N ASP A 93 26.93 -0.66 7.23
CA ASP A 93 27.96 -0.21 6.32
C ASP A 93 28.25 -1.35 5.33
N VAL A 94 27.80 -1.18 4.08
CA VAL A 94 27.95 -2.18 3.00
C VAL A 94 29.39 -2.28 2.49
N TYR A 95 30.33 -1.52 3.06
CA TYR A 95 31.72 -1.42 2.59
C TYR A 95 32.78 -2.08 3.48
N ASP A 96 32.44 -2.77 4.58
CA ASP A 96 33.45 -3.23 5.57
C ASP A 96 33.67 -4.76 5.67
N ASP A 97 33.17 -5.60 4.75
CA ASP A 97 33.46 -7.05 4.80
C ASP A 97 33.95 -7.68 3.49
N ASP A 98 34.60 -6.91 2.61
CA ASP A 98 35.42 -7.50 1.51
C ASP A 98 36.81 -7.97 2.01
N ALA A 99 37.18 -7.68 3.26
CA ALA A 99 38.49 -8.05 3.81
C ALA A 99 38.60 -9.52 4.27
N ARG A 100 37.53 -10.33 4.15
CA ARG A 100 37.52 -11.71 4.68
C ARG A 100 37.41 -12.82 3.64
N PHE A 101 37.27 -12.49 2.36
CA PHE A 101 37.22 -13.49 1.30
C PHE A 101 38.20 -13.16 0.16
N GLY A 102 39.35 -13.82 0.19
CA GLY A 102 40.32 -13.77 -0.91
C GLY A 102 41.78 -13.67 -0.45
N ASP A 103 42.25 -14.55 0.44
CA ASP A 103 43.66 -14.98 0.33
C ASP A 103 43.69 -15.95 -0.86
N ASP A 104 43.72 -15.38 -2.07
CA ASP A 104 43.98 -16.13 -3.30
C ASP A 104 45.48 -16.33 -3.39
N ASP A 105 45.84 -17.59 -3.25
CA ASP A 105 47.15 -18.18 -3.44
C ASP A 105 47.61 -17.98 -4.91
N ALA A 106 48.63 -17.12 -5.17
CA ALA A 106 49.56 -17.13 -6.34
C ALA A 106 50.21 -15.74 -6.57
N ASN A 107 51.46 -15.50 -7.01
CA ASN A 107 52.71 -16.24 -7.27
C ASN A 107 53.81 -15.20 -7.67
N GLU A 108 55.08 -15.60 -7.56
CA GLU A 108 56.29 -15.18 -8.33
C GLU A 108 56.90 -13.73 -8.25
N ASP A 109 58.04 -13.61 -7.55
CA ASP A 109 59.40 -13.46 -8.15
C ASP A 109 60.47 -14.05 -7.19
#